data_AF-A0A0F8W735-F1
#
_entry.id   AF-A0A0F8W735-F1
#
_cell.length_a   1.000
_cell.length_b   1.000
_cell.length_c   1.000
_cell.angle_alpha   90.00
_cell.angle_beta   90.00
_cell.angle_gamma   90.00
#
_symmetry.space_group_name_H-M   'P 1'
#
loop_
_entity.id
_entity.type
_entity.pdbx_description
1 polymer ?
#
loop_
_entity_poly.entity_id
_entity_poly.type
_entity_poly.pdbx_seq_one_letter_code
_entity_poly.pdbx_strand_id
1 'polypeptide(L)'
;TVTVAWLGRDDNKSTGLTGSVGALETYIRYLKPLNPEAIADTRPPSIRWAFIDELTGKQAPPGCGKVIQLPLRASEFEPRPSCQR
;
A
#
# COMPACT_ATOMS: atom_id res chain seq x y z
N THR A 1 5.51 -17.33 4.27
CA THR A 1 6.73 -17.02 5.05
C THR A 1 7.07 -15.55 4.84
N VAL A 2 7.83 -14.93 5.74
CA VAL A 2 8.33 -13.55 5.55
C VAL A 2 9.80 -13.64 5.15
N THR A 3 10.23 -12.81 4.19
CA THR A 3 11.63 -12.71 3.74
C THR A 3 12.14 -11.30 4.00
N VAL A 4 13.37 -11.19 4.49
CA VAL A 4 14.04 -9.91 4.72
C VAL A 4 15.30 -9.86 3.86
N ALA A 5 15.46 -8.77 3.10
CA ALA A 5 16.66 -8.49 2.33
C ALA A 5 17.28 -7.18 2.84
N TRP A 6 18.55 -7.25 3.24
CA TRP A 6 19.34 -6.10 3.65
C TRP A 6 20.60 -6.04 2.80
N LEU A 7 21.01 -4.84 2.42
CA LEU A 7 22.23 -4.61 1.66
C LEU A 7 22.96 -3.39 2.21
N GLY A 8 24.23 -3.57 2.54
CA GLY A 8 25.11 -2.53 3.06
C GLY A 8 26.56 -2.94 2.94
N ARG A 9 27.48 -2.01 3.25
CA ARG A 9 28.89 -2.33 3.40
C ARG A 9 29.20 -2.58 4.87
N ASP A 10 30.01 -3.60 5.13
CA ASP A 10 30.44 -3.91 6.51
C ASP A 10 31.22 -2.76 7.16
N ASP A 11 31.94 -1.97 6.35
CA ASP A 11 32.68 -0.79 6.80
C ASP A 11 31.81 0.46 7.00
N ASN A 12 30.47 0.33 6.93
CA ASN A 12 29.47 1.39 7.08
C ASN A 12 29.64 2.59 6.14
N LYS A 13 30.45 2.47 5.09
CA LYS A 13 30.58 3.53 4.08
C LYS A 13 29.38 3.51 3.14
N SER A 14 29.24 4.60 2.39
CA SER A 14 28.23 4.71 1.34
C SER A 14 28.35 3.57 0.33
N THR A 15 27.22 2.92 0.04
CA THR A 15 27.09 1.95 -1.06
C THR A 15 26.97 2.63 -2.42
N GLY A 16 26.71 3.94 -2.46
CA GLY A 16 26.36 4.67 -3.68
C GLY A 16 24.96 4.34 -4.24
N LEU A 17 24.20 3.48 -3.56
CA LEU A 17 22.84 3.10 -3.93
C LEU A 17 21.83 4.05 -3.28
N THR A 18 20.71 4.31 -3.97
CA THR A 18 19.62 5.17 -3.47
C THR A 18 18.32 4.38 -3.34
N GLY A 19 17.48 4.77 -2.38
CA GLY A 19 16.25 4.05 -2.06
C GLY A 19 16.48 2.55 -1.84
N SER A 20 15.55 1.72 -2.32
CA SER A 20 15.65 0.27 -2.20
C SER A 20 16.34 -0.41 -3.39
N VAL A 21 17.02 0.33 -4.28
CA VAL A 21 17.54 -0.22 -5.55
C VAL A 21 18.48 -1.42 -5.36
N GLY A 22 19.20 -1.51 -4.24
CA GLY A 22 20.01 -2.68 -3.89
C GLY A 22 19.22 -3.86 -3.32
N ALA A 23 18.56 -3.63 -2.17
CA ALA A 23 17.88 -4.69 -1.44
C ALA A 23 16.63 -5.22 -2.17
N LEU A 24 15.84 -4.35 -2.80
CA LEU A 24 14.64 -4.76 -3.54
C LEU A 24 15.00 -5.57 -4.78
N GLU A 25 16.04 -5.18 -5.53
CA GLU A 25 16.49 -5.96 -6.69
C GLU A 25 17.01 -7.35 -6.28
N THR A 26 17.73 -7.42 -5.16
CA THR A 26 18.18 -8.70 -4.56
C THR A 26 16.98 -9.58 -4.20
N TYR A 27 15.95 -9.00 -3.56
CA TYR A 27 14.72 -9.70 -3.22
C TYR A 27 13.94 -10.17 -4.46
N ILE A 28 13.84 -9.33 -5.51
CA ILE A 28 13.21 -9.69 -6.78
C ILE A 28 13.92 -10.90 -7.42
N ARG A 29 15.26 -10.89 -7.45
CA ARG A 29 16.05 -12.01 -7.99
C ARG A 29 15.88 -13.28 -7.18
N TYR A 30 15.78 -13.16 -5.86
CA TYR A 30 15.45 -14.28 -4.98
C TYR A 30 14.06 -14.86 -5.27
N LEU A 31 13.03 -14.04 -5.46
CA LEU A 31 11.66 -14.50 -5.71
C LEU A 31 11.43 -15.09 -7.11
N LYS A 32 12.05 -14.52 -8.16
CA LYS A 32 11.83 -14.89 -9.57
C LYS A 32 11.83 -16.42 -9.85
N PRO A 33 12.81 -17.20 -9.37
CA PRO A 33 12.83 -18.64 -9.61
C PRO A 33 11.89 -19.45 -8.70
N LEU A 34 11.35 -18.84 -7.63
CA LEU A 34 10.61 -19.57 -6.58
C LEU A 34 9.10 -19.71 -6.85
N ASN A 35 8.59 -19.12 -7.93
CA ASN A 35 7.15 -19.07 -8.26
C ASN A 35 6.29 -18.74 -7.02
N PRO A 36 6.44 -17.53 -6.44
CA PRO A 36 5.83 -17.20 -5.17
C PRO A 36 4.30 -17.22 -5.25
N GLU A 37 3.67 -17.65 -4.17
CA GLU A 37 2.22 -17.59 -4.02
C GLU A 37 1.75 -16.14 -3.88
N ALA A 38 0.64 -15.80 -4.53
CA ALA A 38 0.05 -14.48 -4.42
C ALA A 38 -0.49 -14.27 -3.00
N ILE A 39 -0.17 -13.12 -2.40
CA ILE A 39 -0.77 -12.71 -1.13
C ILE A 39 -2.20 -12.23 -1.42
N ALA A 40 -3.17 -13.08 -1.14
CA ALA A 40 -4.59 -12.83 -1.37
C ALA A 40 -5.39 -12.96 -0.06
N ASP A 41 -5.01 -12.17 0.93
CA ASP A 41 -5.66 -12.22 2.25
C ASP A 41 -7.13 -11.83 2.17
N THR A 42 -7.96 -12.58 2.89
CA THR A 42 -9.38 -12.23 3.03
C THR A 42 -9.53 -10.92 3.79
N ARG A 43 -10.27 -9.98 3.21
CA ARG A 43 -10.57 -8.71 3.88
C ARG A 43 -11.23 -8.96 5.25
N PRO A 44 -10.68 -8.44 6.36
CA PRO A 44 -11.30 -8.54 7.67
C PRO A 44 -12.68 -7.84 7.72
N PRO A 45 -13.62 -8.29 8.57
CA PRO A 45 -14.96 -7.68 8.69
C PRO A 45 -14.91 -6.23 9.22
N SER A 46 -13.81 -5.85 9.89
CA SER A 46 -13.56 -4.50 10.40
C SER A 46 -13.13 -3.50 9.32
N ILE A 47 -13.06 -3.90 8.04
CA ILE A 47 -12.65 -3.05 6.92
C ILE A 47 -13.78 -2.89 5.91
N ARG A 48 -14.07 -1.66 5.49
CA ARG A 48 -15.04 -1.31 4.43
C ARG A 48 -14.38 -0.48 3.33
N TRP A 49 -14.81 -0.66 2.09
CA TRP A 49 -14.44 0.25 1.00
C TRP A 49 -15.30 1.50 1.04
N ALA A 50 -14.67 2.66 0.90
CA ALA A 50 -15.34 3.94 0.76
C ALA A 50 -14.80 4.70 -0.45
N PHE A 51 -15.64 5.55 -1.03
CA PHE A 51 -15.21 6.53 -2.02
C PHE A 51 -14.61 7.73 -1.31
N ILE A 52 -13.34 8.01 -1.58
CA ILE A 52 -12.56 9.10 -1.01
C ILE A 52 -12.25 10.10 -2.11
N ASP A 53 -12.56 11.37 -1.87
CA ASP A 53 -12.12 12.45 -2.75
C ASP A 53 -10.61 12.62 -2.66
N GLU A 54 -9.92 12.58 -3.81
CA GLU A 54 -8.45 12.61 -3.86
C GLU A 54 -7.84 13.90 -3.32
N LEU A 55 -8.58 15.02 -3.38
CA LEU A 55 -8.08 16.34 -2.98
C LEU A 55 -8.23 16.55 -1.47
N THR A 56 -9.39 16.21 -0.93
CA THR A 56 -9.72 16.46 0.48
C THR A 56 -9.35 15.32 1.41
N GLY A 57 -9.16 14.10 0.87
CA GLY A 57 -8.92 12.89 1.66
C GLY A 57 -10.13 12.43 2.47
N LYS A 58 -11.31 12.99 2.23
CA LYS A 58 -12.55 12.65 2.94
C LYS A 58 -13.47 11.76 2.11
N GLN A 59 -14.37 11.06 2.78
CA GLN A 59 -15.41 10.32 2.11
C GLN A 59 -16.30 11.28 1.31
N ALA A 60 -16.55 10.94 0.05
CA ALA A 60 -17.41 11.71 -0.84
C ALA A 60 -18.13 10.75 -1.81
N PRO A 61 -19.44 10.94 -2.07
CA PRO A 61 -20.14 10.09 -3.00
C PRO A 61 -19.62 10.28 -4.44
N PRO A 62 -19.75 9.26 -5.32
CA PRO A 62 -19.44 9.40 -6.72
C PRO A 62 -20.17 10.60 -7.33
N GLY A 63 -19.43 11.46 -8.04
CA GLY A 63 -19.97 12.69 -8.65
C GLY A 63 -19.62 14.00 -7.92
N CYS A 64 -19.03 13.95 -6.72
CA CYS A 64 -18.51 15.14 -6.03
C CYS A 64 -17.15 15.65 -6.55
N GLY A 65 -16.54 14.95 -7.50
CA GLY A 65 -15.16 15.18 -7.95
C GLY A 65 -14.50 13.87 -8.39
N LYS A 66 -13.16 13.85 -8.37
CA LYS A 66 -12.39 12.63 -8.62
C LYS A 66 -12.27 11.84 -7.32
N VAL A 67 -13.05 10.75 -7.23
CA VAL A 67 -13.04 9.85 -6.08
C VAL A 67 -12.31 8.55 -6.40
N ILE A 68 -11.63 7.99 -5.40
CA ILE A 68 -10.98 6.67 -5.43
C ILE A 68 -11.54 5.77 -4.34
N GLN A 69 -11.46 4.46 -4.53
CA GLN A 69 -11.83 3.51 -3.48
C GLN A 69 -10.64 3.22 -2.58
N LEU A 70 -10.79 3.48 -1.29
CA LEU A 70 -9.80 3.13 -0.27
C LEU A 70 -10.44 2.30 0.85
N PRO A 71 -9.69 1.37 1.48
CA PRO A 71 -10.17 0.64 2.64
C PRO A 71 -10.13 1.54 3.87
N LEU A 72 -11.23 1.60 4.60
CA LEU A 72 -11.36 2.28 5.89
C LEU A 72 -11.75 1.30 6.98
N ARG A 73 -11.49 1.67 8.24
CA ARG A 73 -12.09 0.96 9.37
C ARG A 73 -13.61 1.10 9.29
N ALA A 74 -14.33 0.01 9.54
CA ALA A 74 -15.79 0.01 9.53
C ALA A 74 -16.39 1.03 10.52
N SER A 75 -15.68 1.32 11.62
CA SER A 75 -16.04 2.33 12.62
C SER A 75 -15.93 3.78 12.13
N GLU A 76 -15.17 4.03 11.07
CA GLU A 76 -14.93 5.35 10.48
C GLU A 76 -15.73 5.56 9.19
N PHE A 77 -16.53 4.57 8.78
CA PHE A 77 -17.30 4.60 7.54
C PHE A 77 -18.54 5.49 7.69
N GLU A 78 -18.69 6.47 6.80
CA GLU A 78 -19.84 7.38 6.75
C GLU A 78 -20.79 6.91 5.63
N PRO A 79 -22.01 6.42 5.96
CA PRO A 79 -22.91 5.87 4.94
C PRO A 79 -23.43 6.90 3.94
N ARG A 80 -23.43 8.18 4.32
CA ARG A 80 -23.93 9.31 3.52
C ARG A 80 -22.98 10.50 3.63
N PRO A 81 -21.80 10.42 3.00
CA PRO A 81 -20.87 11.53 3.00
C PRO A 81 -21.44 12.69 2.17
N SER A 82 -21.14 13.92 2.56
CA SER A 82 -21.45 15.11 1.77
C SER A 82 -20.33 15.39 0.77
N CYS A 83 -20.65 16.06 -0.34
CA CYS A 83 -19.61 16.68 -1.15
C CYS A 83 -18.96 17.79 -0.34
N GLN A 84 -17.68 17.64 -0.01
CA GLN A 84 -16.86 18.73 0.50
C GLN A 84 -16.03 19.24 -0.67
N ARG A 85 -16.18 20.54 -0.98
CA ARG A 85 -15.40 21.21 -2.02
C ARG A 85 -14.12 21.78 -1.43
#